data_AF-A0AA90ZAB1-F1
#
_entry.id   AF-A0AA90ZAB1-F1
#
_cell.length_a   1.000
_cell.length_b   1.000
_cell.length_c   1.000
_cell.angle_alpha   90.00
_cell.angle_beta   90.00
_cell.angle_gamma   90.00
#
_symmetry.space_group_name_H-M   'P 1'
#
loop_
_entity.id
_entity.type
_entity.pdbx_description
1 polymer ?
#
loop_
_entity_poly.entity_id
_entity_poly.type
_entity_poly.pdbx_seq_one_letter_code
_entity_poly.pdbx_strand_id
1 'polypeptide(L)'
;MVKIGLVRCEMASRSCPGTSCFKAIKNGTGTLEEFKDEVIDIIGMVTCGGCPGRDSIRQIREMIRRGAEVIFLCTCMIKPIPNPPKCPYAEEIAEAIRDMCDVRVIMGTH
;
A
#
# COMPACT_ATOMS: atom_id res chain seq x y z
N MET A 1 -12.72 -11.73 -7.71
CA MET A 1 -12.69 -10.26 -7.50
C MET A 1 -11.98 -10.04 -6.19
N VAL A 2 -10.93 -9.23 -6.18
CA VAL A 2 -10.08 -8.99 -5.00
C VAL A 2 -10.17 -7.52 -4.63
N LYS A 3 -10.47 -7.25 -3.35
CA LYS A 3 -10.58 -5.89 -2.81
C LYS A 3 -9.28 -5.47 -2.15
N ILE A 4 -8.65 -4.42 -2.69
CA ILE A 4 -7.33 -3.98 -2.25
C ILE A 4 -7.37 -2.58 -1.62
N GLY A 5 -6.53 -2.38 -0.60
CA GLY A 5 -6.20 -1.08 -0.03
C GLY A 5 -4.75 -0.72 -0.31
N LEU A 6 -4.48 0.57 -0.53
CA LEU A 6 -3.14 1.08 -0.83
C LEU A 6 -2.67 2.03 0.28
N VAL A 7 -1.44 1.84 0.75
CA VAL A 7 -0.77 2.73 1.70
C VAL A 7 0.50 3.25 1.06
N ARG A 8 0.63 4.57 0.91
CA ARG A 8 1.83 5.22 0.32
C ARG A 8 2.57 6.09 1.32
N CYS A 9 3.81 6.45 1.01
CA CYS A 9 4.56 7.43 1.79
C CYS A 9 3.88 8.81 1.75
N GLU A 10 3.74 9.46 2.92
CA GLU A 10 3.21 10.81 3.06
C GLU A 10 4.03 11.84 2.27
N MET A 11 5.36 11.76 2.34
CA MET A 11 6.24 12.68 1.61
C MET A 11 6.10 12.51 0.09
N ALA A 12 6.08 11.28 -0.39
CA ALA A 12 5.91 10.99 -1.82
C ALA A 12 4.51 11.41 -2.30
N SER A 13 3.50 11.39 -1.43
CA SER A 13 2.12 11.77 -1.77
C SER A 13 1.99 13.20 -2.30
N ARG A 14 2.90 14.09 -1.89
CA ARG A 14 2.92 15.51 -2.25
C ARG A 14 3.30 15.77 -3.70
N SER A 15 3.99 14.82 -4.35
CA SER A 15 4.48 14.95 -5.73
C SER A 15 4.12 13.77 -6.64
N CYS A 16 3.78 12.62 -6.07
CA CYS A 16 3.39 11.42 -6.81
C CYS A 16 1.91 11.12 -6.58
N PRO A 17 1.04 11.22 -7.60
CA PRO A 17 -0.39 10.91 -7.48
C PRO A 17 -0.70 9.39 -7.46
N GLY A 18 0.32 8.52 -7.58
CA GLY A 18 0.13 7.07 -7.59
C GLY A 18 -0.06 6.45 -8.97
N THR A 19 0.14 7.20 -10.06
CA THR A 19 -0.09 6.75 -11.45
C THR A 19 0.55 5.40 -11.77
N SER A 20 1.82 5.17 -11.37
CA SER A 20 2.49 3.89 -11.62
C SER A 20 1.89 2.74 -10.81
N CYS A 21 1.38 3.00 -9.59
CA CYS A 21 0.67 2.00 -8.80
C CYS A 21 -0.63 1.59 -9.51
N PHE A 22 -1.42 2.56 -9.99
CA PHE A 22 -2.66 2.27 -10.71
C PHE A 22 -2.41 1.59 -12.07
N LYS A 23 -1.35 1.94 -12.79
CA LYS A 23 -0.94 1.22 -13.99
C LYS A 23 -0.57 -0.22 -13.70
N ALA A 24 0.14 -0.48 -12.60
CA ALA A 24 0.50 -1.84 -12.19
C ALA A 24 -0.72 -2.68 -11.80
N ILE A 25 -1.69 -2.07 -11.11
CA ILE A 25 -3.00 -2.69 -10.83
C ILE A 25 -3.74 -3.02 -12.12
N LYS A 26 -3.85 -2.05 -13.03
CA LYS A 26 -4.56 -2.23 -14.31
C LYS A 26 -3.94 -3.34 -15.17
N ASN A 27 -2.61 -3.44 -15.17
CA ASN A 27 -1.89 -4.35 -16.06
C ASN A 27 -1.50 -5.67 -15.38
N GLY A 28 -1.76 -5.85 -14.08
CA GLY A 28 -1.34 -7.03 -13.33
C GLY A 28 0.18 -7.24 -13.34
N THR A 29 0.97 -6.19 -13.11
CA THR A 29 2.45 -6.26 -13.19
C THR A 29 3.12 -6.11 -11.82
N GLY A 30 4.36 -6.58 -11.71
CA GLY A 30 5.14 -6.47 -10.47
C GLY A 30 4.54 -7.37 -9.40
N THR A 31 4.31 -6.84 -8.19
CA THR A 31 3.67 -7.62 -7.12
C THR A 31 2.20 -7.94 -7.40
N LEU A 32 1.58 -7.30 -8.39
CA LEU A 32 0.20 -7.55 -8.78
C LEU A 32 0.04 -8.72 -9.78
N GLU A 33 1.14 -9.36 -10.20
CA GLU A 33 1.09 -10.48 -11.14
C GLU A 33 0.31 -11.68 -10.61
N GLU A 34 0.31 -11.89 -9.29
CA GLU A 34 -0.50 -12.93 -8.65
C GLU A 34 -2.02 -12.68 -8.76
N PHE A 35 -2.44 -11.46 -9.08
CA PHE A 35 -3.83 -11.04 -9.24
C PHE A 35 -4.18 -10.71 -10.70
N LYS A 36 -3.32 -11.03 -11.67
CA LYS A 36 -3.49 -10.61 -13.08
C LYS A 36 -4.80 -11.09 -13.73
N ASP A 37 -5.31 -12.23 -13.27
CA ASP A 37 -6.53 -12.87 -13.78
C ASP A 37 -7.77 -12.53 -12.91
N GLU A 38 -7.61 -11.67 -11.89
CA GLU A 38 -8.65 -11.24 -10.96
C GLU A 38 -9.19 -9.85 -11.32
N VAL A 39 -10.49 -9.64 -11.09
CA VAL A 39 -11.06 -8.27 -11.08
C VAL A 39 -10.64 -7.57 -9.79
N ILE A 40 -9.83 -6.51 -9.89
CA ILE A 40 -9.38 -5.74 -8.72
C ILE A 40 -10.35 -4.58 -8.44
N ASP A 41 -10.83 -4.50 -7.20
CA ASP A 41 -11.60 -3.37 -6.66
C ASP A 41 -10.75 -2.59 -5.66
N ILE A 42 -10.60 -1.28 -5.86
CA ILE A 42 -9.76 -0.43 -5.02
C ILE A 42 -10.65 0.21 -3.94
N ILE A 43 -10.52 -0.28 -2.71
CA ILE A 43 -11.31 0.19 -1.57
C ILE A 43 -10.85 1.57 -1.10
N GLY A 44 -9.56 1.86 -1.22
CA GLY A 44 -9.01 3.15 -0.83
C GLY A 44 -7.51 3.25 -1.03
N MET A 45 -7.04 4.49 -1.04
CA MET A 45 -5.62 4.83 -1.00
C MET A 45 -5.40 5.88 0.08
N VAL A 46 -4.50 5.57 1.01
CA VAL A 46 -4.14 6.45 2.12
C VAL A 46 -2.63 6.61 2.19
N THR A 47 -2.17 7.57 2.99
CA THR A 47 -0.74 7.71 3.29
C THR A 47 -0.40 6.98 4.58
N CYS A 48 0.90 6.74 4.84
CA CYS A 48 1.38 6.27 6.13
C CYS A 48 1.15 7.27 7.27
N GLY A 49 0.76 8.52 6.95
CA GLY A 49 0.52 9.59 7.91
C GLY A 49 1.76 10.35 8.38
N GLY A 50 2.92 10.09 7.77
CA GLY A 50 4.20 10.73 8.11
C GLY A 50 5.04 9.87 9.05
N CYS A 51 6.36 10.04 9.04
CA CYS A 51 7.28 9.21 9.83
C CYS A 51 6.99 9.38 11.34
N PRO A 52 6.80 8.30 12.11
CA PRO A 52 7.17 6.90 11.84
C PRO A 52 6.10 6.01 11.16
N GLY A 53 4.95 6.56 10.76
CA GLY A 53 3.98 5.88 9.86
C GLY A 53 2.81 5.18 10.55
N ARG A 54 2.62 5.40 11.86
CA ARG A 54 1.59 4.75 12.68
C ARG A 54 0.20 5.39 12.56
N ASP A 55 0.11 6.62 12.04
CA ASP A 55 -1.16 7.34 11.94
C ASP A 55 -2.11 6.74 10.87
N SER A 56 -1.58 5.90 9.98
CA SER A 56 -2.35 5.20 8.95
C SER A 56 -3.24 4.06 9.46
N ILE A 57 -2.95 3.49 10.65
CA ILE A 57 -3.63 2.28 11.15
C ILE A 57 -5.15 2.46 11.23
N ARG A 58 -5.63 3.61 11.71
CA ARG A 58 -7.07 3.89 11.80
C ARG A 58 -7.74 3.86 10.42
N GLN A 59 -7.08 4.42 9.40
CA GLN A 59 -7.61 4.45 8.05
C GLN A 59 -7.55 3.06 7.39
N ILE A 60 -6.50 2.30 7.67
CA ILE A 60 -6.37 0.91 7.21
C ILE A 60 -7.49 0.04 7.80
N ARG A 61 -7.75 0.16 9.11
CA ARG A 61 -8.90 -0.52 9.76
C ARG A 61 -10.22 -0.16 9.10
N GLU A 62 -10.41 1.10 8.72
CA GLU A 62 -11.63 1.51 8.03
C GLU A 62 -11.71 0.92 6.61
N MET A 63 -10.59 0.81 5.87
CA MET A 63 -10.56 0.09 4.58
C MET A 63 -10.92 -1.39 4.76
N ILE A 64 -10.39 -2.05 5.79
CA ILE A 64 -10.69 -3.45 6.10
C ILE A 64 -12.16 -3.62 6.48
N ARG A 65 -12.69 -2.73 7.33
CA ARG A 65 -14.12 -2.71 7.69
C ARG A 65 -15.03 -2.52 6.46
N ARG A 66 -14.53 -1.84 5.42
CA ARG A 66 -15.21 -1.65 4.12
C ARG A 66 -14.96 -2.80 3.13
N GLY A 67 -14.19 -3.81 3.53
CA GLY A 67 -14.00 -5.05 2.80
C GLY A 67 -12.66 -5.17 2.07
N ALA A 68 -11.63 -4.37 2.40
CA ALA A 68 -10.29 -4.62 1.89
C ALA A 68 -9.74 -5.95 2.41
N GLU A 69 -9.34 -6.83 1.50
CA GLU A 69 -8.80 -8.17 1.77
C GLU A 69 -7.26 -8.17 1.76
N VAL A 70 -6.66 -7.26 1.00
CA VAL A 70 -5.21 -7.14 0.84
C VAL A 70 -4.80 -5.67 0.97
N ILE A 71 -3.78 -5.40 1.77
CA ILE A 71 -3.17 -4.07 1.91
C ILE A 71 -1.80 -4.07 1.23
N PHE A 72 -1.59 -3.15 0.29
CA PHE A 72 -0.31 -2.92 -0.34
C PHE A 72 0.40 -1.73 0.30
N LEU A 73 1.62 -1.94 0.79
CA LEU A 73 2.55 -0.84 1.06
C LEU A 73 3.24 -0.46 -0.26
N CYS A 74 2.84 0.65 -0.87
CA CYS A 74 3.26 1.05 -2.21
C CYS A 74 4.79 1.15 -2.37
N THR A 75 5.28 0.97 -3.59
CA THR A 75 6.73 0.94 -3.93
C THR A 75 7.53 2.08 -3.32
N CYS A 76 7.00 3.30 -3.22
CA CYS A 76 7.68 4.44 -2.60
C CYS A 76 8.09 4.25 -1.13
N MET A 77 7.49 3.29 -0.41
CA MET A 77 7.87 2.93 0.96
C MET A 77 8.98 1.88 0.98
N ILE A 78 9.13 1.10 -0.09
CA ILE A 78 10.06 -0.04 -0.16
C ILE A 78 11.35 0.31 -0.92
N LYS A 79 11.20 1.05 -2.01
CA LYS A 79 12.28 1.54 -2.88
C LYS A 79 12.07 3.05 -3.09
N PRO A 80 13.00 3.90 -2.63
CA PRO A 80 12.93 5.32 -2.95
C PRO A 80 13.23 5.51 -4.44
N ILE A 81 12.25 5.99 -5.21
CA ILE A 81 12.46 6.43 -6.59
C ILE A 81 11.94 7.88 -6.68
N PRO A 82 12.77 8.89 -7.02
CA PRO A 82 14.19 8.85 -7.35
C PRO A 82 15.16 9.21 -6.18
N ASN A 83 14.65 9.64 -5.02
CA ASN A 83 15.49 10.22 -3.95
C ASN A 83 15.55 9.35 -2.68
N PRO A 84 16.71 8.78 -2.30
CA PRO A 84 16.90 8.07 -1.03
C PRO A 84 16.66 8.99 0.19
N PRO A 85 16.44 8.44 1.40
CA PRO A 85 16.61 7.02 1.80
C PRO A 85 15.34 6.15 1.70
N LYS A 86 15.54 4.82 1.73
CA LYS A 86 14.46 3.83 1.93
C LYS A 86 13.72 4.17 3.23
N CYS A 87 12.40 4.02 3.25
CA CYS A 87 11.64 4.19 4.48
C CYS A 87 12.19 3.24 5.55
N PRO A 88 12.71 3.72 6.69
CA PRO A 88 13.26 2.87 7.73
C PRO A 88 12.17 2.10 8.49
N TYR A 89 10.92 2.57 8.40
CA TYR A 89 9.77 2.03 9.14
C TYR A 89 8.89 1.10 8.31
N ALA A 90 9.21 0.82 7.04
CA ALA A 90 8.29 0.08 6.16
C ALA A 90 7.97 -1.34 6.68
N GLU A 91 8.97 -2.06 7.18
CA GLU A 91 8.79 -3.40 7.76
C GLU A 91 8.00 -3.33 9.06
N GLU A 92 8.36 -2.41 9.97
CA GLU A 92 7.66 -2.20 11.23
C GLU A 92 6.18 -1.85 11.02
N ILE A 93 5.87 -1.00 10.03
CA ILE A 93 4.49 -0.68 9.64
C ILE A 93 3.78 -1.93 9.12
N ALA A 94 4.43 -2.74 8.28
CA ALA A 94 3.83 -3.96 7.74
C ALA A 94 3.49 -4.97 8.84
N GLU A 95 4.42 -5.20 9.77
CA GLU A 95 4.23 -6.06 10.94
C GLU A 95 3.10 -5.52 11.83
N ALA A 96 3.12 -4.24 12.14
CA ALA A 96 2.06 -3.58 12.91
C ALA A 96 0.67 -3.76 12.28
N ILE A 97 0.55 -3.66 10.95
CA ILE A 97 -0.72 -3.88 10.24
C ILE A 97 -1.15 -5.35 10.36
N ARG A 98 -0.24 -6.31 10.14
CA ARG A 98 -0.54 -7.75 10.25
C ARG A 98 -1.04 -8.09 11.66
N ASP A 99 -0.32 -7.63 12.69
CA ASP A 99 -0.64 -7.94 14.09
C ASP A 99 -1.95 -7.29 14.55
N MET A 100 -2.21 -6.05 14.13
CA MET A 100 -3.36 -5.28 14.64
C MET A 100 -4.64 -5.41 13.83
N CYS A 101 -4.56 -5.95 12.61
CA CYS A 101 -5.68 -5.92 11.67
C CYS A 101 -5.98 -7.27 11.00
N ASP A 102 -5.17 -8.31 11.22
CA ASP A 102 -5.36 -9.66 10.66
C ASP A 102 -5.67 -9.62 9.15
N VAL A 103 -4.79 -8.97 8.39
CA VAL A 103 -4.96 -8.74 6.95
C VAL A 103 -3.68 -9.11 6.21
N ARG A 104 -3.83 -9.57 4.96
CA ARG A 104 -2.70 -9.82 4.08
C ARG A 104 -2.02 -8.49 3.71
N VAL A 105 -0.72 -8.39 4.00
CA VAL A 105 0.09 -7.21 3.64
C VAL A 105 1.15 -7.58 2.60
N ILE A 106 1.12 -6.90 1.46
CA ILE A 106 2.08 -7.05 0.36
C ILE A 106 2.97 -5.80 0.27
N MET A 107 4.27 -6.02 0.12
CA MET A 107 5.28 -4.97 0.06
C MET A 107 5.59 -4.62 -1.40
N GLY A 108 5.29 -3.39 -1.80
CA GLY A 108 5.49 -2.87 -3.16
C GLY A 108 4.21 -2.92 -3.99
N THR A 109 4.22 -2.24 -5.14
CA THR A 109 3.18 -2.42 -6.18
C THR A 109 3.85 -2.80 -7.50
N HIS A 110 4.78 -1.95 -7.96
CA HIS A 110 5.58 -2.09 -9.17
C HIS A 110 7.08 -2.10 -8.88
#